data_AF-A0A0H5PA89-F1
#
_entry.id   AF-A0A0H5PA89-F1
#
_cell.length_a   1.000
_cell.length_b   1.000
_cell.length_c   1.000
_cell.angle_alpha   90.00
_cell.angle_beta   90.00
_cell.angle_gamma   90.00
#
_symmetry.space_group_name_H-M   'P 1'
#
loop_
_entity.id
_entity.type
_entity.pdbx_description
1 polymer ?
#
loop_
_entity_poly.entity_id
_entity_poly.type
_entity_poly.pdbx_seq_one_letter_code
_entity_poly.pdbx_strand_id
1 'polypeptide(L)'
;MARKHTLSPEQRAGTQERRNRALELRLSGISQADIAEQMGVSRTTVSKWISHAIRDITRENAEEYIEIQQQRFDAMLAGIWNDATHGDTWKIDRALAIEDQRAKLLGLYKHAELKVVADAKGNVSEESKSMVGQLVEALHTAYTLDKNAENSDEDDGGDE
;
A
#
# COMPACT_ATOMS: atom_id res chain seq x y z
N MET A 1 -19.18 13.16 -9.67
CA MET A 1 -17.90 12.94 -8.96
C MET A 1 -18.09 13.27 -7.49
N ALA A 2 -17.96 12.28 -6.59
CA ALA A 2 -18.16 12.47 -5.15
C ALA A 2 -16.97 13.24 -4.54
N ARG A 3 -17.23 14.40 -3.91
CA ARG A 3 -16.23 15.14 -3.14
C ARG A 3 -15.82 14.30 -1.93
N LYS A 4 -14.55 13.89 -1.89
CA LYS A 4 -13.94 13.21 -0.74
C LYS A 4 -13.97 14.20 0.43
N HIS A 5 -14.90 14.05 1.36
CA HIS A 5 -14.97 14.90 2.54
C HIS A 5 -13.77 14.58 3.43
N THR A 6 -12.75 15.43 3.41
CA THR A 6 -11.64 15.35 4.34
C THR A 6 -12.14 15.76 5.72
N LEU A 7 -11.88 14.95 6.75
CA LEU A 7 -12.21 15.28 8.14
C LEU A 7 -11.37 16.49 8.56
N SER A 8 -12.00 17.48 9.20
CA SER A 8 -11.32 18.65 9.77
C SER A 8 -10.26 18.21 10.79
N PRO A 9 -9.13 18.92 10.94
CA PRO A 9 -8.11 18.62 11.96
C PRO A 9 -8.69 18.40 13.37
N GLU A 10 -9.68 19.20 13.76
CA GLU A 10 -10.37 19.08 15.06
C GLU A 10 -11.15 17.76 15.19
N GLN A 11 -11.82 17.34 14.12
CA GLN A 11 -12.56 16.08 14.07
C GLN A 11 -11.63 14.87 14.10
N ARG A 12 -10.42 15.00 13.55
CA ARG A 12 -9.37 13.97 13.61
C ARG A 12 -8.84 13.81 15.04
N ALA A 13 -8.54 14.92 15.72
CA ALA A 13 -8.08 14.91 17.11
C ALA A 13 -9.12 14.27 18.04
N GLY A 14 -10.39 14.68 17.96
CA GLY A 14 -11.45 14.08 18.77
C GLY A 14 -11.71 12.60 18.48
N THR A 15 -11.43 12.14 17.25
CA THR A 15 -11.49 10.72 16.91
C THR A 15 -10.33 9.94 17.53
N GLN A 16 -9.14 10.51 17.55
CA GLN A 16 -7.93 9.89 18.12
C GLN A 16 -8.04 9.77 19.65
N GLU A 17 -8.53 10.81 20.31
CA GLU A 17 -8.77 10.80 21.76
C GLU A 17 -9.74 9.68 22.18
N ARG A 18 -10.83 9.49 21.44
CA ARG A 18 -11.78 8.37 21.66
C ARG A 18 -11.13 6.99 21.49
N ARG A 19 -10.19 6.85 20.55
CA ARG A 19 -9.46 5.60 20.33
C ARG A 19 -8.50 5.31 21.48
N ASN A 20 -7.74 6.31 21.90
CA ASN A 20 -6.83 6.20 23.04
C ASN A 20 -7.61 5.85 24.31
N ARG A 21 -8.75 6.49 24.53
CA ARG A 21 -9.62 6.18 25.67
C ARG A 21 -10.14 4.74 25.66
N ALA A 22 -10.57 4.23 24.49
CA ALA A 22 -10.99 2.84 24.36
C ALA A 22 -9.84 1.85 24.61
N LEU A 23 -8.61 2.20 24.24
CA LEU A 23 -7.43 1.40 24.51
C LEU A 23 -7.07 1.41 26.01
N GLU A 24 -7.11 2.55 26.68
CA GLU A 24 -6.87 2.66 28.14
C GLU A 24 -7.84 1.79 28.94
N LEU A 25 -9.14 1.88 28.63
CA LEU A 25 -10.17 1.05 29.30
C LEU A 25 -9.92 -0.45 29.05
N ARG A 26 -9.40 -0.80 27.87
CA ARG A 26 -9.03 -2.19 27.58
C ARG A 26 -7.82 -2.65 28.38
N LEU A 27 -6.81 -1.77 28.54
CA LEU A 27 -5.61 -2.03 29.34
C LEU A 27 -5.92 -2.13 30.84
N SER A 28 -6.95 -1.43 31.33
CA SER A 28 -7.45 -1.57 32.70
C SER A 28 -8.29 -2.83 32.94
N GLY A 29 -8.41 -3.72 31.94
CA GLY A 29 -9.05 -5.03 32.08
C GLY A 29 -10.54 -5.09 31.72
N ILE A 30 -11.13 -4.00 31.23
CA ILE A 30 -12.55 -3.94 30.88
C ILE A 30 -12.82 -4.72 29.57
N SER A 31 -13.97 -5.39 29.49
CA SER A 31 -14.36 -6.13 28.29
C SER A 31 -14.75 -5.18 27.15
N GLN A 32 -14.59 -5.61 25.88
CA GLN A 32 -15.00 -4.77 24.74
C GLN A 32 -16.51 -4.52 24.68
N ALA A 33 -17.32 -5.37 25.30
CA ALA A 33 -18.77 -5.20 25.39
C ALA A 33 -19.11 -4.06 26.36
N ASP A 34 -18.48 -4.04 27.54
CA ASP A 34 -18.71 -3.01 28.54
C ASP A 34 -18.15 -1.65 28.09
N ILE A 35 -17.01 -1.65 27.38
CA ILE A 35 -16.46 -0.43 26.76
C ILE A 35 -17.43 0.12 25.70
N ALA A 36 -18.06 -0.76 24.92
CA ALA A 36 -19.03 -0.37 23.91
C ALA A 36 -20.26 0.29 24.55
N GLU A 37 -20.76 -0.28 25.64
CA GLU A 37 -21.85 0.28 26.44
C GLU A 37 -21.45 1.63 27.06
N GLN A 38 -20.29 1.70 27.72
CA GLN A 38 -19.80 2.91 28.39
C GLN A 38 -19.55 4.08 27.41
N MET A 39 -19.09 3.77 26.19
CA MET A 39 -18.78 4.77 25.16
C MET A 39 -19.95 5.03 24.20
N GLY A 40 -21.08 4.32 24.37
CA GLY A 40 -22.27 4.46 23.52
C GLY A 40 -22.05 4.08 22.05
N VAL A 41 -21.19 3.11 21.77
CA VAL A 41 -20.83 2.68 20.40
C VAL A 41 -20.95 1.17 20.22
N SER A 42 -20.95 0.70 18.97
CA SER A 42 -20.96 -0.74 18.71
C SER A 42 -19.65 -1.41 19.15
N ARG A 43 -19.72 -2.68 19.56
CA ARG A 43 -18.53 -3.52 19.84
C ARG A 43 -17.55 -3.57 18.66
N THR A 44 -18.06 -3.59 17.43
CA THR A 44 -17.24 -3.56 16.21
C THR A 44 -16.44 -2.26 16.09
N THR A 45 -17.04 -1.12 16.49
CA THR A 45 -16.37 0.18 16.53
C THR A 45 -15.24 0.19 17.56
N VAL A 46 -15.49 -0.34 18.77
CA VAL A 46 -14.48 -0.45 19.84
C VAL A 46 -13.29 -1.31 19.38
N SER A 47 -13.56 -2.48 18.78
CA SER A 47 -12.51 -3.36 18.26
C SER A 47 -11.65 -2.67 17.19
N LYS A 48 -12.27 -1.91 16.27
CA LYS A 48 -11.56 -1.09 15.29
C LYS A 48 -10.73 0.00 15.95
N TRP A 49 -11.30 0.73 16.91
CA TRP A 49 -10.59 1.80 17.62
C TRP A 49 -9.37 1.30 18.38
N ILE A 50 -9.49 0.18 19.09
CA ILE A 50 -8.36 -0.46 19.80
C ILE A 50 -7.29 -0.88 18.79
N SER A 51 -7.65 -1.56 17.71
CA SER A 51 -6.71 -1.97 16.67
C SER A 51 -6.00 -0.77 16.03
N HIS A 52 -6.73 0.32 15.79
CA HIS A 52 -6.16 1.56 15.27
C HIS A 52 -5.22 2.23 16.29
N ALA A 53 -5.61 2.33 17.56
CA ALA A 53 -4.79 2.91 18.62
C ALA A 53 -3.49 2.13 18.82
N ILE A 54 -3.54 0.79 18.84
CA ILE A 54 -2.34 -0.06 18.92
C ILE A 54 -1.43 0.19 17.72
N ARG A 55 -2.00 0.24 16.51
CA ARG A 55 -1.22 0.52 15.30
C ARG A 55 -0.61 1.91 15.30
N ASP A 56 -1.35 2.90 15.78
CA ASP A 56 -0.88 4.28 15.87
C ASP A 56 0.25 4.41 16.91
N ILE A 57 0.16 3.73 18.08
CA ILE A 57 1.26 3.62 19.05
C ILE A 57 2.49 2.94 18.43
N THR A 58 2.31 1.84 17.71
CA THR A 58 3.44 1.17 17.04
C THR A 58 4.05 2.02 15.92
N ARG A 59 3.27 2.93 15.31
CA ARG A 59 3.78 3.91 14.35
C ARG A 59 4.54 5.03 15.04
N GLU A 60 4.03 5.58 16.14
CA GLU A 60 4.67 6.65 16.90
C GLU A 60 6.03 6.18 17.43
N ASN A 61 6.10 4.98 18.01
CA ASN A 61 7.37 4.34 18.39
C ASN A 61 8.32 4.14 17.19
N ALA A 62 7.79 3.85 16.01
CA ALA A 62 8.60 3.67 14.80
C ALA A 62 9.11 5.01 14.25
N GLU A 63 8.29 6.06 14.29
CA GLU A 63 8.62 7.42 13.86
C GLU A 63 9.67 8.04 14.79
N GLU A 64 9.51 7.90 16.11
CA GLU A 64 10.49 8.34 17.12
C GLU A 64 11.83 7.57 16.96
N TYR A 65 11.77 6.26 16.72
CA TYR A 65 12.97 5.46 16.44
C TYR A 65 13.67 5.91 15.13
N ILE A 66 12.90 6.21 14.08
CA ILE A 66 13.45 6.73 12.82
C ILE A 66 14.11 8.10 13.07
N GLU A 67 13.51 8.96 13.86
CA GLU A 67 14.05 10.28 14.20
C GLU A 67 15.38 10.18 14.96
N ILE A 68 15.44 9.35 16.00
CA ILE A 68 16.68 9.10 16.75
C ILE A 68 17.77 8.55 15.83
N GLN A 69 17.42 7.63 14.94
CA GLN A 69 18.39 7.07 14.00
C GLN A 69 18.86 8.10 12.97
N GLN A 70 17.97 8.98 12.48
CA GLN A 70 18.37 10.09 11.62
C GLN A 70 19.34 11.03 12.32
N GLN A 71 19.06 11.42 13.56
CA GLN A 71 19.97 12.28 14.35
C GLN A 71 21.36 11.64 14.50
N ARG A 72 21.42 10.33 14.71
CA ARG A 72 22.69 9.59 14.79
C ARG A 72 23.43 9.58 13.45
N PHE A 73 22.72 9.40 12.34
CA PHE A 73 23.32 9.47 11.01
C PHE A 73 23.82 10.88 10.68
N ASP A 74 23.07 11.93 11.01
CA ASP A 74 23.49 13.31 10.84
C ASP A 74 24.76 13.63 11.65
N ALA A 75 24.83 13.16 12.90
CA ALA A 75 26.01 13.33 13.74
C ALA A 75 27.25 12.61 13.16
N MET A 76 27.08 11.38 12.67
CA MET A 76 28.16 10.62 12.03
C MET A 76 28.63 11.29 10.72
N LEU A 77 27.68 11.78 9.91
CA LEU A 77 27.98 12.48 8.66
C LEU A 77 28.75 13.78 8.94
N ALA A 78 28.27 14.59 9.89
CA ALA A 78 28.93 15.84 10.30
C ALA A 78 30.38 15.62 10.73
N GLY A 79 30.67 14.51 11.43
CA GLY A 79 32.02 14.16 11.87
C GLY A 79 32.99 13.79 10.75
N ILE A 80 32.51 13.35 9.58
CA ILE A 80 33.35 12.95 8.44
C ILE A 80 33.24 13.89 7.24
N TRP A 81 32.27 14.81 7.25
CA TRP A 81 31.91 15.65 6.09
C TRP A 81 33.08 16.51 5.62
N ASN A 82 33.82 17.13 6.54
CA ASN A 82 34.97 17.95 6.20
C ASN A 82 36.05 17.11 5.49
N ASP A 83 36.44 15.97 6.07
CA ASP A 83 37.46 15.10 5.48
C ASP A 83 37.02 14.53 4.12
N ALA A 84 35.75 14.14 4.01
CA ALA A 84 35.18 13.61 2.77
C ALA A 84 35.17 14.67 1.66
N THR A 85 34.77 15.91 1.96
CA THR A 85 34.75 17.02 0.98
C THR A 85 36.15 17.48 0.57
N HIS A 86 37.16 17.24 1.39
CA HIS A 86 38.57 17.52 1.07
C HIS A 86 39.25 16.39 0.28
N GLY A 87 38.53 15.31 -0.05
CA GLY A 87 39.00 14.28 -0.97
C GLY A 87 39.55 13.01 -0.32
N ASP A 88 39.39 12.81 0.99
CA ASP A 88 39.70 11.52 1.60
C ASP A 88 38.71 10.46 1.08
N THR A 89 39.20 9.61 0.17
CA THR A 89 38.41 8.59 -0.52
C THR A 89 37.73 7.63 0.47
N TRP A 90 38.39 7.30 1.57
CA TRP A 90 37.81 6.41 2.58
C TRP A 90 36.62 7.06 3.29
N LYS A 91 36.72 8.36 3.57
CA LYS A 91 35.65 9.15 4.22
C LYS A 91 34.48 9.40 3.28
N ILE A 92 34.75 9.61 1.98
CA ILE A 92 33.71 9.69 0.94
C ILE A 92 32.90 8.38 0.92
N ASP A 93 33.57 7.23 0.91
CA ASP A 93 32.88 5.93 0.92
C ASP A 93 32.02 5.75 2.18
N ARG A 94 32.51 6.20 3.35
CA ARG A 94 31.72 6.16 4.58
C ARG A 94 30.53 7.11 4.54
N ALA A 95 30.67 8.31 3.97
CA ALA A 95 29.59 9.27 3.82
C ALA A 95 28.48 8.73 2.88
N LEU A 96 28.86 8.14 1.75
CA LEU A 96 27.92 7.49 0.84
C LEU A 96 27.18 6.32 1.51
N ALA A 97 27.89 5.53 2.34
CA ALA A 97 27.27 4.44 3.08
C ALA A 97 26.25 4.94 4.12
N ILE A 98 26.54 6.05 4.81
CA ILE A 98 25.60 6.67 5.77
C ILE A 98 24.34 7.17 5.05
N GLU A 99 24.50 7.85 3.92
CA GLU A 99 23.38 8.34 3.12
C GLU A 99 22.52 7.20 2.54
N ASP A 100 23.14 6.09 2.12
CA ASP A 100 22.42 4.88 1.71
C ASP A 100 21.55 4.29 2.85
N GLN A 101 22.08 4.25 4.08
CA GLN A 101 21.30 3.80 5.24
C GLN A 101 20.13 4.75 5.57
N ARG A 102 20.32 6.07 5.43
CA ARG A 102 19.24 7.06 5.60
C ARG A 102 18.14 6.86 4.57
N ALA A 103 18.52 6.67 3.30
CA ALA A 103 17.57 6.46 2.22
C ALA A 103 16.77 5.15 2.38
N LYS A 104 17.38 4.10 2.92
CA LYS A 104 16.70 2.84 3.31
C LYS A 104 15.75 3.04 4.47
N LEU A 105 16.16 3.73 5.53
CA LEU A 105 15.34 4.01 6.71
C LEU A 105 14.08 4.81 6.37
N LEU A 106 14.20 5.79 5.47
CA LEU A 106 13.09 6.61 4.98
C LEU A 106 12.25 5.91 3.89
N GLY A 107 12.64 4.71 3.44
CA GLY A 107 11.91 3.95 2.42
C GLY A 107 11.98 4.55 1.01
N LEU A 108 12.91 5.47 0.74
CA LEU A 108 13.08 6.14 -0.56
C LEU A 108 13.31 5.12 -1.70
N TYR A 109 14.07 4.06 -1.45
CA TYR A 109 14.29 2.98 -2.41
C TYR A 109 13.03 2.15 -2.67
N LYS A 110 12.24 1.88 -1.63
CA LYS A 110 10.99 1.11 -1.74
C LYS A 110 9.94 1.85 -2.57
N HIS A 111 9.88 3.18 -2.45
CA HIS A 111 9.04 4.02 -3.29
C HIS A 111 9.49 4.03 -4.77
N ALA A 112 10.79 4.00 -5.02
CA ALA A 112 11.33 3.90 -6.38
C ALA A 112 10.99 2.55 -7.04
N GLU A 113 11.15 1.43 -6.32
CA GLU A 113 10.80 0.08 -6.83
C GLU A 113 9.31 -0.06 -7.16
N LEU A 114 8.43 0.45 -6.29
CA LEU A 114 6.98 0.43 -6.53
C LEU A 114 6.59 1.23 -7.77
N LYS A 115 7.26 2.34 -8.05
CA LYS A 115 7.05 3.13 -9.26
C LYS A 115 7.49 2.36 -10.51
N VAL A 116 8.65 1.72 -10.47
CA VAL A 116 9.16 0.89 -11.57
C VAL A 116 8.22 -0.29 -11.88
N VAL A 117 7.68 -0.95 -10.85
CA VAL A 117 6.72 -2.05 -11.02
C VAL A 117 5.37 -1.55 -11.56
N ALA A 118 4.91 -0.37 -11.12
CA ALA A 118 3.69 0.24 -11.64
C ALA A 118 3.84 0.61 -13.13
N ASP A 119 4.99 1.18 -13.52
CA ASP A 119 5.29 1.52 -14.91
C ASP A 119 5.44 0.25 -15.78
N ALA A 120 6.06 -0.82 -15.27
CA ALA A 120 6.18 -2.10 -15.97
C ALA A 120 4.82 -2.81 -16.17
N LYS A 121 3.90 -2.71 -15.21
CA LYS A 121 2.53 -3.26 -15.34
C LYS A 121 1.62 -2.42 -16.22
N GLY A 122 1.89 -1.12 -16.37
CA GLY A 122 1.14 -0.21 -17.22
C GLY A 122 1.43 -0.34 -18.72
N ASN A 123 2.51 -1.03 -19.09
CA ASN A 123 3.03 -1.02 -20.46
C ASN A 123 2.58 -2.20 -21.35
N VAL A 124 1.46 -2.86 -21.04
CA VAL A 124 0.79 -3.71 -22.04
C VAL A 124 0.29 -2.79 -23.14
N SER A 125 0.97 -2.75 -24.29
CA SER A 125 0.61 -1.86 -25.39
C SER A 125 -0.85 -2.07 -25.77
N GLU A 126 -1.58 -0.99 -26.04
CA GLU A 126 -2.97 -1.05 -26.49
C GLU A 126 -3.10 -1.91 -27.76
N GLU A 127 -2.06 -1.93 -28.60
CA GLU A 127 -1.92 -2.83 -29.75
C GLU A 127 -1.93 -4.30 -29.35
N SER A 128 -1.24 -4.68 -28.26
CA SER A 128 -1.22 -6.07 -27.77
C SER A 128 -2.58 -6.51 -27.23
N LYS A 129 -3.33 -5.61 -26.57
CA LYS A 129 -4.70 -5.89 -26.11
C LYS A 129 -5.66 -6.05 -27.30
N SER A 130 -5.49 -5.21 -28.32
CA SER A 130 -6.28 -5.24 -29.55
C SER A 130 -6.05 -6.53 -30.36
N MET A 131 -4.79 -6.96 -30.51
CA MET A 131 -4.44 -8.21 -31.20
C MET A 131 -5.02 -9.44 -30.51
N VAL A 132 -5.00 -9.49 -29.18
CA VAL A 132 -5.60 -10.60 -28.42
C VAL A 132 -7.13 -10.60 -28.59
N GLY A 133 -7.78 -9.44 -28.58
CA GLY A 133 -9.22 -9.34 -28.86
C GLY A 133 -9.59 -9.86 -30.25
N GLN A 134 -8.85 -9.44 -31.27
CA GLN A 134 -9.05 -9.90 -32.66
C GLN A 134 -8.83 -11.41 -32.82
N LEU A 135 -7.83 -11.97 -32.13
CA LEU A 135 -7.56 -13.40 -32.17
C LEU A 135 -8.68 -14.22 -31.52
N VAL A 136 -9.21 -13.76 -30.38
CA VAL A 136 -10.34 -14.41 -29.70
C VAL A 136 -11.61 -14.36 -30.56
N GLU A 137 -11.86 -13.23 -31.22
CA GLU A 137 -13.01 -13.06 -32.11
C GLU A 137 -12.89 -13.95 -33.36
N ALA A 138 -11.68 -14.05 -33.93
CA ALA A 138 -11.40 -14.95 -35.04
C ALA A 138 -11.59 -16.44 -34.66
N LEU A 139 -11.11 -16.84 -33.47
CA LEU A 139 -11.30 -18.20 -32.94
C LEU A 139 -12.78 -18.52 -32.70
N HIS A 140 -13.54 -17.58 -32.12
CA HIS A 140 -14.98 -17.77 -31.92
C HIS A 140 -15.70 -17.92 -33.26
N THR A 141 -15.35 -17.09 -34.25
CA THR A 141 -15.94 -17.16 -35.60
C THR A 141 -15.65 -18.50 -36.26
N ALA A 142 -14.40 -18.98 -36.19
CA ALA A 142 -14.01 -20.28 -36.73
C ALA A 142 -14.78 -21.42 -36.06
N TYR A 143 -14.90 -21.40 -34.72
CA TYR A 143 -15.66 -22.40 -33.97
C TYR A 143 -17.16 -22.40 -34.31
N THR A 144 -17.77 -21.22 -34.51
CA THR A 144 -19.18 -21.13 -34.90
C THR A 144 -19.45 -21.59 -36.33
N LEU A 145 -18.49 -21.40 -37.24
CA LEU A 145 -18.60 -21.88 -38.62
C LEU A 145 -18.50 -23.40 -38.67
N ASP A 146 -17.57 -23.99 -37.93
CA ASP A 146 -17.39 -25.44 -37.82
C ASP A 146 -18.64 -26.12 -37.23
N LYS A 147 -19.19 -25.56 -36.15
CA LYS A 147 -20.44 -26.03 -35.54
C LYS A 147 -21.67 -25.88 -36.43
N ASN A 148 -21.71 -24.88 -37.30
CA ASN A 148 -22.82 -24.70 -38.24
C ASN A 148 -22.72 -25.63 -39.45
N ALA A 149 -21.50 -25.99 -39.87
CA ALA A 149 -21.28 -27.00 -40.92
C ALA A 149 -21.67 -28.42 -40.44
N GLU A 150 -21.43 -28.75 -39.18
CA GLU A 150 -21.89 -30.03 -38.60
C GLU A 150 -23.43 -30.11 -38.45
N ASN A 151 -24.14 -28.98 -38.34
CA ASN A 151 -25.61 -28.96 -38.25
C ASN A 151 -26.31 -28.95 -39.61
N SER A 152 -25.61 -28.68 -40.73
CA SER A 152 -26.23 -28.68 -42.06
C SER A 152 -26.28 -30.04 -42.74
N ASP A 153 -25.59 -31.04 -42.20
CA ASP A 153 -25.54 -32.41 -42.76
C ASP A 153 -26.58 -33.37 -42.11
N GLU A 154 -27.38 -32.89 -41.15
CA GLU A 154 -28.45 -33.69 -40.49
C GLU A 154 -29.88 -33.39 -41.02
N ASP A 155 -30.07 -32.45 -41.96
CA ASP A 155 -31.41 -32.02 -42.43
C ASP A 155 -31.66 -32.21 -43.94
N ASP A 156 -31.12 -33.29 -44.54
CA ASP A 156 -31.54 -33.76 -45.87
C ASP A 156 -31.90 -35.26 -45.82
N GLY A 157 -33.06 -35.56 -45.23
CA GLY A 157 -33.57 -36.92 -45.12
C GLY A 157 -34.92 -37.03 -44.44
N GLY A 158 -35.99 -36.50 -45.06
CA GLY A 158 -37.36 -36.80 -44.63
C GLY A 158 -38.48 -36.04 -45.35
N ASP A 159 -39.24 -36.81 -46.15
CA ASP A 159 -40.62 -36.58 -46.64
C ASP A 159 -40.86 -35.68 -47.87
N GLU A 160 -41.02 -36.31 -49.04
CA GLU A 160 -42.34 -36.57 -49.69
C GLU A 160 -42.25 -37.67 -50.77
#